data_AF-A0A954G579-F1
#
_entry.id   AF-A0A954G579-F1
#
_cell.length_a   1.000
_cell.length_b   1.000
_cell.length_c   1.000
_cell.angle_alpha   90.00
_cell.angle_beta   90.00
_cell.angle_gamma   90.00
#
_symmetry.space_group_name_H-M   'P 1'
#
loop_
_entity.id
_entity.type
_entity.pdbx_description
1 polymer ?
#
loop_
_entity_poly.entity_id
_entity_poly.type
_entity_poly.pdbx_seq_one_letter_code
_entity_poly.pdbx_strand_id
1 'polypeptide(L)' 'HFAFAIERDDFEQWEERLVAAGVEIESRVSWPRGGESLYFRDPDNHVLELATPGIWPIY' A
#
# COMPACT_ATOMS: atom_id res chain seq x y z
N HIS A 1 10.97 -5.68 -5.09
CA HIS A 1 10.13 -4.79 -4.27
C HIS A 1 9.94 -3.50 -5.04
N PHE A 2 8.71 -3.02 -5.14
CA PHE A 2 8.37 -1.76 -5.78
C PHE A 2 7.17 -1.14 -5.07
N ALA A 3 7.11 0.19 -5.06
CA ALA A 3 6.09 0.96 -4.38
C ALA A 3 5.36 1.86 -5.38
N PHE A 4 4.03 1.84 -5.33
CA PHE A 4 3.18 2.79 -6.04
C PHE A 4 2.73 3.88 -5.08
N ALA A 5 2.85 5.12 -5.54
CA ALA A 5 2.26 6.27 -4.91
C ALA A 5 0.74 6.27 -5.18
N ILE A 6 -0.06 6.33 -4.11
CA ILE A 6 -1.52 6.49 -4.18
C ILE A 6 -1.95 7.70 -3.35
N GLU A 7 -3.10 8.27 -3.65
CA GLU A 7 -3.70 9.30 -2.79
C GLU A 7 -4.22 8.68 -1.49
N ARG A 8 -4.34 9.49 -0.43
CA ARG A 8 -4.84 9.01 0.87
C ARG A 8 -6.28 8.49 0.78
N ASP A 9 -7.12 9.16 0.00
CA ASP A 9 -8.54 8.83 -0.15
C ASP A 9 -8.75 7.52 -0.93
N ASP A 10 -7.73 7.05 -1.66
CA ASP A 10 -7.77 5.78 -2.39
C ASP A 10 -7.35 4.58 -1.52
N PHE A 11 -6.82 4.81 -0.31
CA PHE A 11 -6.23 3.76 0.51
C PHE A 11 -7.21 2.63 0.84
N GLU A 12 -8.39 2.97 1.38
CA GLU A 12 -9.42 1.99 1.73
C GLU A 12 -9.97 1.28 0.49
N GLN A 13 -10.16 2.01 -0.62
CA GLN A 13 -10.62 1.42 -1.88
C GLN A 13 -9.61 0.41 -2.45
N TRP A 14 -8.31 0.66 -2.32
CA TRP A 14 -7.29 -0.28 -2.73
C TRP A 14 -7.23 -1.51 -1.84
N GLU A 15 -7.35 -1.35 -0.51
CA GLU A 15 -7.44 -2.45 0.43
C GLU A 15 -8.62 -3.38 0.08
N GLU A 16 -9.82 -2.82 -0.12
CA GLU A 16 -11.00 -3.58 -0.53
C GLU A 16 -10.80 -4.27 -1.87
N ARG A 17 -10.21 -3.58 -2.85
CA ARG A 17 -9.95 -4.13 -4.18
C ARG A 17 -8.97 -5.31 -4.14
N LEU A 18 -7.92 -5.22 -3.33
CA LEU A 18 -6.94 -6.29 -3.17
C LEU A 18 -7.58 -7.52 -2.53
N VAL A 19 -8.35 -7.33 -1.45
CA VAL A 19 -9.08 -8.42 -0.79
C VAL A 19 -10.11 -9.05 -1.74
N ALA A 20 -10.86 -8.25 -2.49
CA ALA A 20 -11.83 -8.73 -3.47
C ALA A 20 -11.16 -9.51 -4.63
N ALA A 21 -9.92 -9.19 -4.95
CA ALA A 21 -9.11 -9.92 -5.93
C ALA A 21 -8.46 -11.19 -5.35
N GLY A 22 -8.67 -11.49 -4.06
CA GLY A 22 -8.05 -12.63 -3.38
C GLY A 22 -6.56 -12.42 -3.07
N VAL A 23 -6.09 -11.17 -3.08
CA VAL A 23 -4.72 -10.82 -2.72
C VAL A 23 -4.65 -10.62 -1.20
N GLU A 24 -3.79 -11.37 -0.54
CA GLU A 24 -3.55 -11.22 0.89
C GLU A 24 -2.70 -9.97 1.18
N ILE A 25 -3.17 -9.15 2.12
CA ILE A 25 -2.42 -8.01 2.63
C ILE A 25 -1.45 -8.52 3.70
N GLU A 26 -0.16 -8.40 3.42
CA GLU A 26 0.92 -8.85 4.30
C GLU A 26 1.08 -7.90 5.50
N SER A 27 0.96 -6.59 5.28
CA SER A 27 1.11 -5.60 6.35
C SER A 27 0.47 -4.25 6.02
N ARG A 28 0.01 -3.56 7.07
CA ARG A 28 -0.37 -2.15 7.05
C ARG A 28 0.54 -1.39 8.01
N VAL A 29 1.18 -0.34 7.52
CA VAL A 29 2.10 0.47 8.32
C VAL A 29 1.66 1.92 8.29
N SER A 30 1.40 2.49 9.48
CA SER A 30 1.16 3.93 9.64
C SER A 30 2.46 4.61 10.08
N TRP A 31 2.87 5.65 9.35
CA TRP A 31 4.13 6.35 9.55
C TRP A 31 3.95 7.58 10.44
N PRO A 32 4.96 7.99 11.23
CA PRO A 32 4.86 9.14 12.14
C PRO A 32 4.57 10.48 11.46
N ARG A 33 4.88 10.60 10.17
CA ARG A 33 4.61 11.77 9.34
C ARG A 33 3.18 11.81 8.78
N GLY A 34 2.36 10.82 9.15
CA GLY A 34 0.95 10.72 8.78
C GLY A 34 0.68 9.85 7.58
N GLY A 35 1.70 9.43 6.80
CA GLY A 35 1.53 8.51 5.67
C GLY A 35 1.19 7.08 6.09
N GLU A 36 0.68 6.29 5.16
CA GLU A 36 0.28 4.90 5.34
C GLU A 36 0.72 4.04 4.16
N SER A 37 1.21 2.84 4.46
CA SER A 37 1.64 1.84 3.49
C SER A 37 0.83 0.56 3.60
N LEU A 38 0.46 -0.02 2.46
CA LEU A 38 -0.04 -1.40 2.34
C LEU A 38 1.00 -2.26 1.64
N TYR A 39 1.35 -3.39 2.23
CA TYR A 39 2.25 -4.38 1.65
C TYR A 39 1.48 -5.63 1.26
N PHE A 40 1.76 -6.15 0.07
CA PHE A 40 1.14 -7.39 -0.44
C PHE A 40 2.05 -8.06 -1.46
N ARG A 41 1.67 -9.27 -1.90
CA ARG A 41 2.44 -10.02 -2.89
C ARG A 41 1.67 -10.26 -4.17
N ASP A 42 2.39 -10.20 -5.29
CA ASP A 42 1.85 -10.66 -6.57
C ASP A 42 1.95 -12.20 -6.68
N PRO A 43 1.34 -12.81 -7.71
CA PRO A 43 1.44 -14.26 -7.93
C PRO A 43 2.86 -14.78 -8.14
N ASP A 44 3.80 -13.93 -8.56
CA ASP A 44 5.22 -14.23 -8.73
C ASP A 44 6.03 -14.02 -7.43
N ASN A 45 5.33 -13.75 -6.31
CA ASN A 45 5.89 -13.57 -4.97
C ASN A 45 6.78 -12.32 -4.81
N HIS A 46 6.63 -11.33 -5.68
CA HIS A 46 7.23 -10.01 -5.50
C HIS A 46 6.49 -9.23 -4.42
N VAL A 47 7.23 -8.45 -3.63
CA VAL A 47 6.64 -7.56 -2.62
C VAL A 47 6.26 -6.23 -3.27
N LEU A 48 4.99 -5.90 -3.18
CA LEU A 48 4.41 -4.64 -3.64
C LEU A 48 4.03 -3.78 -2.44
N GLU A 49 4.15 -2.47 -2.60
CA GLU A 49 3.73 -1.48 -1.62
C GLU A 49 2.81 -0.44 -2.28
N LEU A 50 1.71 -0.07 -1.61
CA LEU A 50 0.97 1.17 -1.91
C LEU A 50 1.25 2.17 -0.80
N ALA A 51 1.78 3.33 -1.16
CA ALA A 51 2.21 4.36 -0.22
C ALA A 51 1.41 5.65 -0.43
N THR A 52 0.85 6.20 0.66
CA THR A 52 0.18 7.51 0.65
C THR A 52 1.16 8.66 0.96
N PRO A 53 0.78 9.93 0.70
CA PRO A 53 1.64 11.07 1.01
C PRO A 53 2.02 11.16 2.49
N GLY A 54 3.25 11.60 2.75
CA GLY A 54 3.81 11.68 4.10
C GLY A 54 4.66 10.48 4.51
N ILE A 55 5.06 9.63 3.56
CA ILE A 55 6.04 8.56 3.77
C ILE A 55 7.42 9.02 3.32
N TRP A 56 7.51 9.69 2.17
CA TRP A 56 8.78 10.14 1.61
C TRP A 56 8.93 11.67 1.72
N PRO A 57 10.16 12.21 1.74
CA PRO A 57 10.36 13.66 1.81
C PRO A 57 9.81 14.41 0.59
N ILE A 58 9.62 13.70 -0.53
CA ILE A 58 9.17 14.23 -1.82
C ILE A 58 7.72 13.88 -2.16
N TYR A 59 7.05 13.08 -1.31
CA TYR A 59 5.69 12.58 -1.48
C TYR A 59 5.08 12.23 -0.12
#